data_AF-A0A2V5MV90-F1
#
_entry.id   AF-A0A2V5MV90-F1
#
_cell.length_a   1.000
_cell.length_b   1.000
_cell.length_c   1.000
_cell.angle_alpha   90.00
_cell.angle_beta   90.00
_cell.angle_gamma   90.00
#
_symmetry.space_group_name_H-M   'P 1'
#
loop_
_entity.id
_entity.type
_entity.pdbx_description
1 polymer ?
#
loop_
_entity_poly.entity_id
_entity_poly.type
_entity_poly.pdbx_seq_one_letter_code
_entity_poly.pdbx_strand_id
1 'polypeptide(L)'
;GTTAHFIESGAYILRLTASDGALAASDDVAIAANGQGYDNWRTTYFTAAELANPAVSGPDADPDGDGFTNYQEYLSGTDPRDPQSYLKIEPPQLAGGAGDL
;
A
#
# COMPACT_ATOMS: atom_id res chain seq x y z
N GLY A 1 -26.05 -0.55 16.48
CA GLY A 1 -24.91 -1.22 15.83
C GLY A 1 -23.67 -0.40 16.09
N THR A 2 -22.53 -1.05 16.27
CA THR A 2 -21.24 -0.38 16.45
C THR A 2 -20.48 -0.47 15.13
N THR A 3 -20.00 0.66 14.61
CA THR A 3 -19.22 0.73 13.37
C THR A 3 -17.83 1.24 13.68
N ALA A 4 -16.80 0.60 13.12
CA ALA A 4 -15.42 1.06 13.14
C ALA A 4 -14.97 1.37 11.71
N HIS A 5 -14.21 2.44 11.52
CA HIS A 5 -13.63 2.83 10.25
C HIS A 5 -12.11 2.78 10.34
N PHE A 6 -11.47 2.14 9.36
CA PHE A 6 -10.02 2.03 9.23
C PHE A 6 -9.60 2.82 8.00
N ILE A 7 -8.81 3.87 8.19
CA ILE A 7 -8.38 4.80 7.13
C ILE A 7 -6.94 4.56 6.68
N GLU A 8 -6.19 3.78 7.44
CA GLU A 8 -4.83 3.36 7.12
C GLU A 8 -4.81 1.84 6.92
N SER A 9 -3.94 1.38 6.03
CA SER A 9 -3.67 -0.04 5.90
C SER A 9 -2.88 -0.52 7.12
N GLY A 10 -3.28 -1.62 7.74
CA GLY A 10 -2.58 -2.14 8.91
C GLY A 10 -3.30 -3.28 9.60
N ALA A 11 -2.62 -3.89 10.58
CA ALA A 11 -3.20 -4.88 11.48
C ALA A 11 -3.82 -4.19 12.71
N TYR A 12 -5.08 -4.49 12.99
CA TYR A 12 -5.83 -3.98 14.12
C TYR A 12 -6.32 -5.14 14.99
N ILE A 13 -6.31 -4.96 16.32
CA ILE A 13 -6.98 -5.87 17.24
C ILE A 13 -8.24 -5.20 17.78
N LEU A 14 -9.40 -5.79 17.49
CA LEU A 14 -10.65 -5.40 18.09
C LEU A 14 -10.90 -6.29 19.31
N ARG A 15 -10.84 -5.71 20.51
CA ARG A 15 -11.26 -6.37 21.74
C ARG A 15 -12.76 -6.19 21.95
N LEU A 16 -13.51 -7.29 21.91
CA LEU A 16 -14.90 -7.32 22.35
C LEU A 16 -14.94 -7.61 23.85
N THR A 17 -15.64 -6.79 24.62
CA THR A 17 -15.84 -7.03 26.06
C THR A 17 -17.33 -7.06 26.37
N ALA A 18 -17.77 -8.11 27.05
CA ALA A 18 -19.10 -8.21 27.62
C ALA A 18 -18.99 -8.11 29.15
N SER A 19 -19.86 -7.32 29.77
CA SER A 19 -19.93 -7.15 31.23
C SER A 19 -21.36 -7.01 31.70
N ASP A 20 -21.65 -7.57 32.87
CA ASP A 20 -22.91 -7.39 33.60
C ASP A 20 -22.79 -6.39 34.77
N GLY A 21 -21.66 -5.69 34.88
CA GLY A 21 -21.35 -4.76 35.96
C GLY A 21 -20.66 -5.37 37.19
N ALA A 22 -20.65 -6.71 37.31
CA ALA A 22 -19.92 -7.43 38.37
C ALA A 22 -18.76 -8.25 37.80
N LEU A 23 -18.97 -8.89 36.65
CA LEU A 23 -17.98 -9.65 35.91
C LEU A 23 -17.81 -9.08 34.50
N ALA A 24 -16.67 -9.37 33.89
CA ALA A 24 -16.42 -9.09 32.48
C ALA A 24 -15.61 -10.21 31.84
N ALA A 25 -15.87 -10.47 30.56
CA ALA A 25 -15.09 -11.36 29.72
C ALA A 25 -14.76 -10.64 28.40
N SER A 26 -13.59 -10.93 27.84
CA SER A 26 -13.13 -10.33 26.60
C SER A 26 -12.62 -11.37 25.61
N ASP A 27 -12.72 -11.05 24.32
CA ASP A 27 -12.11 -11.78 23.22
C ASP A 27 -11.51 -10.80 22.21
N ASP A 28 -10.42 -11.19 21.56
CA ASP A 28 -9.66 -10.35 20.63
C ASP A 28 -9.84 -10.84 19.18
N VAL A 29 -10.21 -9.95 18.27
CA VAL A 29 -10.34 -10.21 16.83
C VAL A 29 -9.25 -9.47 16.08
N ALA A 30 -8.38 -10.20 15.38
CA ALA A 30 -7.40 -9.60 14.47
C ALA A 30 -8.05 -9.23 13.13
N ILE A 31 -7.89 -7.98 12.71
CA ILE A 31 -8.38 -7.44 11.45
C ILE A 31 -7.19 -6.92 10.65
N ALA A 32 -6.99 -7.44 9.44
CA ALA A 32 -6.06 -6.88 8.46
C ALA A 32 -6.83 -5.90 7.55
N ALA A 33 -6.69 -4.60 7.80
CA ALA A 33 -7.21 -3.59 6.90
C ALA A 33 -6.20 -3.42 5.77
N ASN A 34 -6.47 -4.05 4.62
CA ASN A 34 -5.53 -4.02 3.49
C ASN A 34 -5.60 -2.73 2.65
N GLY A 35 -6.46 -1.79 3.04
CA GLY A 35 -6.67 -0.51 2.35
C GLY A 35 -7.33 -0.71 0.99
N GLN A 36 -8.60 -0.31 0.83
CA GLN A 36 -9.26 -0.36 -0.49
C GLN A 36 -8.46 0.36 -1.58
N GLY A 37 -7.61 1.33 -1.21
CA GLY A 37 -6.70 2.00 -2.11
C GLY A 37 -5.68 1.07 -2.77
N TYR A 38 -5.10 0.12 -2.02
CA TYR A 38 -4.13 -0.82 -2.57
C TYR A 38 -4.81 -1.80 -3.52
N ASP A 39 -5.96 -2.36 -3.16
CA ASP A 39 -6.72 -3.24 -4.07
C ASP A 39 -7.17 -2.51 -5.35
N ASN A 40 -7.64 -1.27 -5.24
CA ASN A 40 -7.99 -0.46 -6.42
C ASN A 40 -6.78 -0.16 -7.30
N TRP A 41 -5.64 0.20 -6.69
CA TRP A 41 -4.38 0.38 -7.39
C TRP A 41 -3.99 -0.91 -8.13
N ARG A 42 -4.07 -2.07 -7.47
CA ARG A 42 -3.80 -3.36 -8.12
C ARG A 42 -4.73 -3.61 -9.31
N THR A 43 -6.02 -3.29 -9.21
CA THR A 43 -6.94 -3.45 -10.36
C THR A 43 -6.67 -2.50 -11.53
N THR A 44 -5.89 -1.45 -11.32
CA THR A 44 -5.47 -0.50 -12.37
C THR A 44 -4.30 -1.04 -13.17
N TYR A 45 -3.32 -1.68 -12.51
CA TYR A 45 -2.07 -2.13 -13.14
C TYR A 45 -2.02 -3.62 -13.48
N PHE A 46 -2.86 -4.45 -12.86
CA PHE A 46 -2.82 -5.91 -12.99
C PHE A 46 -4.13 -6.45 -13.60
N THR A 47 -3.98 -7.42 -14.49
CA THR A 47 -5.10 -8.21 -15.01
C THR A 47 -5.68 -9.14 -13.94
N ALA A 48 -6.90 -9.64 -14.15
CA ALA A 48 -7.52 -10.59 -13.22
C ALA A 48 -6.70 -11.86 -12.97
N ALA A 49 -5.97 -12.35 -13.98
CA ALA A 49 -5.09 -13.50 -13.84
C ALA A 49 -3.87 -13.19 -12.95
N GLU A 50 -3.31 -11.99 -13.07
CA GLU A 50 -2.17 -11.54 -12.28
C GLU A 50 -2.56 -11.21 -10.84
N LEU A 51 -3.78 -10.70 -10.63
CA LEU A 51 -4.38 -10.52 -9.30
C LEU A 51 -4.51 -11.84 -8.54
N ALA A 52 -4.71 -12.95 -9.25
CA ALA A 52 -4.74 -14.29 -8.67
C ALA A 52 -3.35 -14.87 -8.37
N ASN A 53 -2.28 -14.20 -8.79
CA ASN A 53 -0.90 -14.61 -8.55
C ASN A 53 -0.18 -13.64 -7.58
N PRO A 54 -0.02 -14.00 -6.29
CA PRO A 54 0.68 -13.18 -5.31
C PRO A 54 2.14 -12.89 -5.66
N ALA A 55 2.80 -13.74 -6.44
CA ALA A 55 4.19 -13.50 -6.87
C ALA A 55 4.31 -12.39 -7.92
N VAL A 56 3.18 -11.93 -8.48
CA VAL A 56 3.13 -10.83 -9.46
C VAL A 56 2.45 -9.61 -8.85
N SER A 57 1.28 -9.77 -8.22
CA SER A 57 0.48 -8.64 -7.71
C SER A 57 0.46 -8.51 -6.18
N GLY A 58 1.21 -9.35 -5.47
CA GLY A 58 1.32 -9.28 -4.02
C GLY A 58 2.13 -8.06 -3.57
N PRO A 59 1.98 -7.63 -2.31
CA PRO A 59 2.64 -6.43 -1.79
C PRO A 59 4.17 -6.47 -1.88
N ASP A 60 4.77 -7.66 -1.78
CA ASP A 60 6.24 -7.85 -1.82
C ASP A 60 6.77 -8.25 -3.21
N ALA A 61 5.91 -8.30 -4.23
CA ALA A 61 6.32 -8.63 -5.59
C ALA A 61 6.91 -7.41 -6.30
N ASP A 62 7.84 -7.67 -7.22
CA ASP A 62 8.54 -6.71 -8.09
C ASP A 62 8.41 -7.25 -9.53
N PRO A 63 7.32 -6.89 -10.25
CA PRO A 63 7.02 -7.49 -11.54
C PRO A 63 7.82 -6.91 -12.70
N ASP A 64 8.31 -5.67 -12.59
CA ASP A 64 9.11 -5.01 -13.62
C ASP A 64 10.63 -5.06 -13.36
N GLY A 65 11.03 -5.49 -12.17
CA GLY A 65 12.39 -5.84 -11.80
C GLY A 65 13.27 -4.65 -11.49
N ASP A 66 12.68 -3.52 -11.06
CA ASP A 66 13.40 -2.28 -10.77
C ASP A 66 13.91 -2.21 -9.32
N GLY A 67 13.56 -3.21 -8.50
CA GLY A 67 13.97 -3.34 -7.11
C GLY A 67 13.00 -2.71 -6.11
N PHE A 68 11.88 -2.14 -6.56
CA PHE A 68 10.79 -1.69 -5.70
C PHE A 68 9.66 -2.73 -5.66
N THR A 69 9.09 -2.91 -4.47
CA THR A 69 7.92 -3.78 -4.29
C THR A 69 6.65 -3.03 -4.63
N ASN A 70 5.63 -3.74 -5.10
CA ASN A 70 4.29 -3.19 -5.38
C ASN A 70 3.75 -2.31 -4.25
N TYR A 71 4.00 -2.66 -2.98
CA TYR A 71 3.56 -1.83 -1.85
C TYR A 71 4.32 -0.50 -1.76
N GLN A 72 5.63 -0.50 -2.01
CA GLN A 72 6.43 0.74 -2.05
C GLN A 72 6.01 1.65 -3.20
N GLU A 73 5.69 1.06 -4.35
CA GLU A 73 5.23 1.78 -5.51
C GLU A 73 3.83 2.36 -5.33
N TYR A 74 2.92 1.61 -4.70
CA TYR A 74 1.62 2.13 -4.29
C TYR A 74 1.76 3.36 -3.38
N LEU A 75 2.66 3.31 -2.40
CA LEU A 75 2.92 4.45 -1.51
C LEU A 75 3.59 5.63 -2.22
N SER A 76 4.38 5.35 -3.27
CA SER A 76 5.11 6.36 -4.05
C SER A 76 4.30 6.90 -5.24
N GLY A 77 3.18 6.26 -5.58
CA GLY A 77 2.34 6.59 -6.73
C GLY A 77 2.98 6.27 -8.08
N THR A 78 3.85 5.25 -8.13
CA THR A 78 4.55 4.81 -9.35
C THR A 78 3.82 3.67 -10.06
N ASP A 79 4.33 3.28 -11.24
CA ASP A 79 3.74 2.24 -12.09
C ASP A 79 4.55 0.94 -11.96
N PRO A 80 3.99 -0.14 -11.39
CA PRO A 80 4.67 -1.40 -11.12
C PRO A 80 4.95 -2.24 -12.37
N ARG A 81 4.69 -1.68 -13.55
CA ARG A 81 4.90 -2.30 -14.86
C ARG A 81 5.93 -1.55 -15.70
N ASP A 82 6.47 -0.45 -15.18
CA ASP A 82 7.43 0.38 -15.87
C ASP A 82 8.66 0.59 -14.97
N PRO A 83 9.79 -0.08 -15.26
CA PRO A 83 11.00 -0.01 -14.43
C PRO A 83 11.70 1.36 -14.53
N GLN A 84 11.13 2.32 -15.28
CA GLN A 84 11.55 3.73 -15.29
C GLN A 84 10.64 4.66 -14.49
N SER A 85 9.52 4.14 -13.98
CA SER A 85 8.56 4.81 -13.11
C SER A 85 9.01 4.66 -11.65
N TYR A 86 9.97 5.49 -11.26
CA TYR A 86 10.39 5.58 -9.86
C TYR A 86 10.46 7.03 -9.42
N LEU A 87 10.35 7.26 -8.11
CA LEU A 87 10.48 8.60 -7.53
C LEU A 87 11.89 9.15 -7.81
N LYS A 88 11.99 10.16 -8.68
CA LYS A 88 13.22 10.88 -8.98
C LYS A 88 13.29 12.17 -8.18
N ILE A 89 14.28 12.30 -7.32
CA ILE A 89 14.68 13.60 -6.77
C ILE A 89 15.76 14.15 -7.69
N GLU A 90 15.37 14.98 -8.65
CA GLU A 90 16.34 15.72 -9.43
C GLU A 90 16.95 16.82 -8.54
N PRO A 91 18.29 16.93 -8.47
CA PRO A 91 18.88 18.14 -7.89
C PRO A 91 18.35 19.35 -8.67
N PRO A 92 18.19 20.53 -8.03
CA PRO A 92 17.78 21.73 -8.73
C PRO A 92 18.65 21.88 -9.97
N GLN A 93 18.02 21.99 -11.14
CA GLN A 93 18.71 22.30 -12.38
C GLN A 93 19.31 23.70 -12.16
N LEU A 94 20.57 23.76 -11.74
CA LEU A 94 21.31 25.02 -11.73
C LEU A 94 21.31 25.44 -13.19
N ALA A 95 20.63 26.55 -13.49
CA ALA A 95 20.65 27.16 -14.79
C ALA A 95 22.10 27.53 -15.12
N GLY A 96 22.84 26.58 -15.68
CA GLY A 96 24.13 26.78 -16.30
C GLY A 96 23.90 27.51 -17.60
N GLY A 97 23.56 28.80 -17.50
CA GLY A 97 23.66 29.71 -18.62
C GLY A 97 25.09 29.63 -19.14
N ALA A 98 25.22 29.09 -20.35
CA ALA A 98 26.42 29.20 -21.14
C ALA A 98 26.84 30.68 -21.13
N GLY A 99 28.05 30.94 -20.66
CA GLY A 99 28.71 32.20 -20.91
C GLY A 99 29.02 32.28 -22.39
N ASP A 100 28.16 32.96 -23.14
CA ASP A 100 28.59 33.71 -24.33
C ASP A 100 29.57 34.79 -23.86
N LEU A 101 30.87 34.56 -24.05
CA LEU A 101 31.90 35.55 -24.42
C LEU A 101 33.06 34.85 -25.14
#